data_AF-A0A7W1NZE7-F1
#
_entry.id   AF-A0A7W1NZE7-F1
#
_cell.length_a   1.000
_cell.length_b   1.000
_cell.length_c   1.000
_cell.angle_alpha   90.00
_cell.angle_beta   90.00
_cell.angle_gamma   90.00
#
_symmetry.space_group_name_H-M   'P 1'
#
loop_
_entity.id
_entity.type
_entity.pdbx_description
1 polymer ?
#
loop_
_entity_poly.entity_id
_entity_poly.type
_entity_poly.pdbx_seq_one_letter_code
_entity_poly.pdbx_strand_id
1 'polypeptide(L)'
;MTTPIGPVQSALRAIKPAFIEGLEKKAQRKAGAAQSGRTLIVRARLTTVDPGSQAARYFGGFGAGAVKIAMAGEIIDGASQKTLVRFVQERRSAFGAFGGGYGELFQRTARQLGGDVAGLISAF
;
A
#
# COMPACT_ATOMS: atom_id res chain seq x y z
N MET A 1 21.45 -9.99 14.76
CA MET A 1 20.48 -8.96 15.20
C MET A 1 19.10 -9.37 14.69
N THR A 2 18.26 -9.91 15.56
CA THR A 2 16.86 -10.26 15.26
C THR A 2 16.01 -8.99 15.36
N THR A 3 15.34 -8.61 14.29
CA THR A 3 14.37 -7.51 14.32
C THR A 3 13.30 -7.84 15.37
N PRO A 4 12.99 -6.95 16.33
CA PRO A 4 11.95 -7.22 17.31
C PRO A 4 10.62 -7.44 16.57
N ILE A 5 9.93 -8.52 16.90
CA ILE A 5 8.71 -8.99 16.23
C ILE A 5 7.55 -7.97 16.40
N GLY A 6 7.55 -7.20 17.48
CA GLY A 6 6.50 -6.23 17.83
C GLY A 6 6.28 -5.13 16.79
N PRO A 7 7.31 -4.33 16.42
CA PRO A 7 7.17 -3.27 15.42
C PRO A 7 6.64 -3.73 14.05
N VAL A 8 7.06 -4.92 13.58
CA VAL A 8 6.60 -5.47 12.30
C VAL A 8 5.12 -5.88 12.38
N GLN A 9 4.71 -6.56 13.46
CA GLN A 9 3.31 -6.93 13.67
C GLN A 9 2.39 -5.71 13.78
N SER A 10 2.82 -4.67 14.50
CA SER A 10 2.07 -3.42 14.61
C SER A 10 1.94 -2.71 13.26
N ALA A 11 3.01 -2.68 12.46
CA ALA A 11 2.97 -2.15 11.10
C ALA A 11 1.99 -2.94 10.21
N LEU A 12 2.05 -4.28 10.24
CA LEU A 12 1.13 -5.14 9.48
C LEU A 12 -0.34 -4.90 9.84
N ARG A 13 -0.67 -4.75 11.13
CA ARG A 13 -2.03 -4.44 11.59
C ARG A 13 -2.52 -3.09 11.07
N ALA A 14 -1.63 -2.12 10.91
CA ALA A 14 -1.96 -0.78 10.43
C ALA A 14 -2.05 -0.67 8.89
N ILE A 15 -1.46 -1.59 8.13
CA ILE A 15 -1.46 -1.52 6.65
C ILE A 15 -2.86 -1.68 6.07
N LYS A 16 -3.63 -2.68 6.52
CA LYS A 16 -4.98 -2.94 6.01
C LYS A 16 -5.92 -1.73 6.16
N PRO A 17 -6.12 -1.15 7.35
CA PRO A 17 -7.01 0.00 7.50
C PRO A 17 -6.53 1.22 6.70
N ALA A 18 -5.23 1.49 6.69
CA ALA A 18 -4.66 2.59 5.91
C ALA A 18 -4.84 2.40 4.39
N PHE A 19 -4.70 1.17 3.89
CA PHE A 19 -4.96 0.85 2.48
C PHE A 19 -6.44 1.10 2.12
N ILE A 20 -7.37 0.61 2.94
CA ILE A 20 -8.81 0.79 2.70
C ILE A 20 -9.18 2.28 2.72
N GLU A 21 -8.65 3.04 3.69
CA GLU A 21 -8.84 4.50 3.75
C GLU A 21 -8.42 5.20 2.44
N GLY A 22 -7.24 4.85 1.93
CA GLY A 22 -6.74 5.41 0.67
C GLY A 22 -7.56 5.02 -0.56
N LEU A 23 -8.02 3.77 -0.59
CA LEU A 23 -8.88 3.22 -1.63
C LEU A 23 -10.22 3.96 -1.67
N GLU A 24 -10.94 4.00 -0.54
CA GLU A 24 -12.26 4.62 -0.44
C GLU A 24 -12.21 6.11 -0.81
N LYS A 25 -11.23 6.83 -0.25
CA LYS A 25 -11.10 8.28 -0.47
C LYS A 25 -10.93 8.65 -1.95
N LYS A 26 -10.18 7.86 -2.73
CA LYS A 26 -9.99 8.12 -4.17
C LYS A 26 -11.07 7.49 -5.03
N ALA A 27 -11.65 6.35 -4.64
CA ALA A 27 -12.74 5.72 -5.36
C ALA A 27 -14.01 6.59 -5.33
N GLN A 28 -14.35 7.15 -4.16
CA GLN A 28 -15.51 8.04 -4.00
C GLN A 28 -15.41 9.33 -4.84
N ARG A 29 -14.20 9.89 -4.99
CA ARG A 29 -13.98 11.11 -5.77
C ARG A 29 -14.26 10.98 -7.27
N LYS A 30 -14.34 9.74 -7.80
CA LYS A 30 -14.48 9.49 -9.24
C LYS A 30 -15.77 8.76 -9.62
N ALA A 31 -16.66 8.45 -8.67
CA ALA A 31 -17.97 7.89 -8.94
C ALA A 31 -18.91 8.94 -9.56
N GLY A 32 -18.58 9.44 -10.76
CA GLY A 32 -19.52 10.13 -11.64
C GLY A 32 -20.36 9.08 -12.35
N ALA A 33 -21.70 9.18 -12.24
CA ALA A 33 -22.70 8.27 -12.81
C ALA A 33 -22.32 6.79 -12.67
N ALA A 34 -22.44 6.25 -11.45
CA ALA A 34 -22.28 4.83 -11.18
C ALA A 34 -23.11 4.00 -12.18
N GLN A 35 -22.43 3.30 -13.08
CA GLN A 35 -23.07 2.36 -13.99
C GLN A 35 -23.52 1.16 -13.15
N SER A 36 -24.77 1.24 -12.68
CA SER A 36 -25.33 0.28 -11.72
C SER A 36 -25.24 -1.13 -12.31
N GLY A 37 -24.45 -1.99 -11.68
CA GLY A 37 -24.41 -3.42 -12.01
C GLY A 37 -23.03 -4.03 -12.24
N ARG A 38 -21.93 -3.26 -12.29
CA ARG A 38 -20.59 -3.82 -12.50
C ARG A 38 -19.82 -4.01 -11.18
N THR A 39 -19.78 -5.25 -10.70
CA THR A 39 -18.97 -5.64 -9.53
C THR A 39 -17.54 -5.96 -9.96
N LEU A 40 -16.55 -5.36 -9.30
CA LEU A 40 -15.14 -5.67 -9.48
C LEU A 40 -14.60 -6.28 -8.19
N ILE A 41 -13.88 -7.40 -8.31
CA ILE A 41 -13.19 -8.07 -7.21
C ILE A 41 -11.71 -7.71 -7.31
N VAL A 42 -11.18 -7.07 -6.27
CA VAL A 42 -9.75 -6.79 -6.16
C VAL A 42 -9.10 -7.80 -5.21
N ARG A 43 -8.13 -8.56 -5.72
CA ARG A 43 -7.28 -9.43 -4.90
C ARG A 43 -5.89 -8.87 -4.88
N ALA A 44 -5.36 -8.62 -3.69
CA ALA A 44 -3.99 -8.15 -3.55
C ALA A 44 -3.32 -8.79 -2.35
N ARG A 45 -2.00 -8.99 -2.46
CA ARG A 45 -1.14 -9.50 -1.41
C ARG A 45 0.12 -8.66 -1.32
N LEU A 46 0.58 -8.44 -0.09
CA LEU A 46 1.92 -7.89 0.15
C LEU A 46 2.94 -8.98 -0.20
N THR A 47 3.89 -8.64 -1.05
CA THR A 47 5.02 -9.52 -1.42
C THR A 47 6.28 -9.16 -0.65
N THR A 48 6.39 -7.93 -0.15
CA THR A 48 7.51 -7.48 0.67
C THR A 48 7.06 -6.44 1.68
N VAL A 49 7.51 -6.60 2.92
CA VAL A 49 7.35 -5.63 4.00
C VAL A 49 8.70 -5.52 4.70
N ASP A 50 9.46 -4.50 4.35
CA ASP A 50 10.76 -4.21 4.96
C ASP A 50 10.67 -2.87 5.69
N PRO A 51 10.75 -2.86 7.03
CA PRO A 51 10.72 -1.62 7.80
C PRO A 51 11.96 -0.76 7.56
N GLY A 52 13.05 -1.31 7.02
CA GLY A 52 14.34 -0.66 6.97
C GLY A 52 15.00 -0.60 8.35
N SER A 53 16.24 -0.11 8.40
CA SER A 53 17.03 -0.02 9.63
C SER A 53 17.01 1.38 10.23
N GLN A 54 16.51 1.51 11.47
CA GLN A 54 16.55 2.76 12.24
C GLN A 54 17.98 3.22 12.47
N ALA A 55 18.88 2.31 12.88
CA ALA A 55 20.28 2.65 13.11
C ALA A 55 20.95 3.15 11.83
N ALA A 56 20.67 2.51 10.69
CA ALA A 56 21.21 2.96 9.41
C ALA A 56 20.76 4.39 9.06
N ARG A 57 19.56 4.84 9.49
CA ARG A 57 19.09 6.22 9.26
C ARG A 57 19.93 7.26 9.98
N TYR A 58 20.34 6.98 11.21
CA TYR A 58 21.09 7.92 12.03
C TYR A 58 22.60 7.85 11.78
N PHE A 59 23.12 6.70 11.35
CA PHE A 59 24.56 6.47 11.22
C PHE A 59 25.06 6.26 9.77
N GLY A 60 24.17 6.16 8.77
CA GLY A 60 24.52 5.77 7.39
C GLY A 60 24.23 6.81 6.30
N GLY A 61 23.69 8.00 6.63
CA GLY A 61 23.42 9.08 5.67
C GLY A 61 22.03 9.02 4.99
N PHE A 62 21.82 9.91 4.00
CA PHE A 62 20.53 10.10 3.33
C PHE A 62 20.01 8.81 2.66
N GLY A 63 18.84 8.34 3.08
CA GLY A 63 18.17 7.16 2.50
C GLY A 63 18.58 5.81 3.10
N ALA A 64 19.59 5.78 3.97
CA ALA A 64 19.94 4.60 4.74
C ALA A 64 18.77 4.25 5.67
N GLY A 65 18.28 2.99 5.59
CA GLY A 65 17.13 2.53 6.36
C GLY A 65 15.75 2.90 5.81
N ALA A 66 15.59 3.20 4.52
CA ALA A 66 14.28 3.39 3.90
C ALA A 66 13.31 2.20 4.13
N VAL A 67 12.01 2.50 4.24
CA VAL A 67 10.94 1.49 4.27
C VAL A 67 10.66 1.04 2.83
N LYS A 68 10.45 -0.25 2.64
CA LYS A 68 10.01 -0.83 1.37
C LYS A 68 8.74 -1.66 1.57
N ILE A 69 7.74 -1.40 0.73
CA ILE A 69 6.52 -2.20 0.63
C ILE A 69 6.35 -2.59 -0.84
N ALA A 70 6.18 -3.88 -1.09
CA ALA A 70 5.79 -4.38 -2.40
C ALA A 70 4.47 -5.15 -2.30
N MET A 71 3.65 -5.04 -3.34
CA MET A 71 2.41 -5.79 -3.48
C MET A 71 2.24 -6.29 -4.91
N ALA A 72 1.51 -7.39 -5.02
CA ALA A 72 1.00 -7.88 -6.29
C ALA A 72 -0.51 -8.11 -6.16
N GLY A 73 -1.24 -7.90 -7.25
CA GLY A 73 -2.67 -8.11 -7.25
C GLY A 73 -3.28 -8.23 -8.63
N GLU A 74 -4.58 -8.44 -8.62
CA GLU A 74 -5.41 -8.57 -9.81
C GLU A 74 -6.80 -7.95 -9.59
N ILE A 75 -7.37 -7.45 -10.68
CA ILE A 75 -8.75 -6.98 -10.77
C ILE A 75 -9.52 -8.00 -11.60
N ILE A 76 -10.62 -8.51 -11.05
CA ILE A 76 -11.44 -9.56 -11.62
C ILE A 76 -12.86 -9.02 -11.81
N ASP A 77 -13.47 -9.31 -12.96
CA ASP A 77 -14.88 -9.04 -13.20
C ASP A 77 -15.75 -9.98 -12.36
N GLY A 78 -16.62 -9.42 -11.52
CA GLY A 78 -17.39 -10.18 -10.53
C GLY A 78 -18.39 -11.15 -11.16
N ALA A 79 -18.91 -10.85 -12.35
CA ALA A 79 -19.90 -11.69 -13.03
C ALA A 79 -19.24 -12.86 -13.77
N SER A 80 -18.23 -12.57 -14.60
CA SER A 80 -17.56 -13.56 -15.44
C SER A 80 -16.39 -14.28 -14.76
N GLN A 81 -15.93 -13.77 -13.61
CA GLN A 81 -14.70 -14.21 -12.93
C GLN A 81 -13.44 -14.08 -13.80
N LYS A 82 -13.49 -13.31 -14.89
CA LYS A 82 -12.34 -13.06 -15.76
C LYS A 82 -11.40 -12.06 -15.11
N THR A 83 -10.11 -12.39 -15.06
CA THR A 83 -9.06 -11.42 -14.70
C THR A 83 -9.01 -10.33 -15.78
N LEU A 84 -9.29 -9.10 -15.38
CA LEU A 84 -9.21 -7.92 -16.24
C LEU A 84 -7.78 -7.40 -16.29
N VAL A 85 -7.13 -7.30 -15.12
CA VAL A 85 -5.78 -6.74 -14.96
C VAL A 85 -5.01 -7.49 -13.89
N ARG A 86 -3.70 -7.62 -14.09
CA ARG A 86 -2.71 -7.97 -13.05
C ARG A 86 -1.76 -6.81 -12.86
N PHE A 87 -1.37 -6.55 -11.62
CA PHE A 87 -0.45 -5.47 -11.28
C PHE A 87 0.58 -5.92 -10.25
N VAL A 88 1.76 -5.30 -10.34
CA VAL A 88 2.82 -5.39 -9.33
C VAL A 88 3.23 -3.96 -9.03
N GLN A 89 3.31 -3.62 -7.74
CA GLN A 89 3.71 -2.30 -7.31
C GLN A 89 4.69 -2.38 -6.16
N GLU A 90 5.76 -1.61 -6.27
CA GLU A 90 6.74 -1.41 -5.21
C GLU A 90 6.81 0.07 -4.86
N ARG A 91 6.78 0.39 -3.57
CA ARG A 91 7.03 1.74 -3.07
C ARG A 91 8.15 1.68 -2.04
N ARG A 92 9.12 2.58 -2.21
CA ARG A 92 10.21 2.83 -1.27
C ARG A 92 10.04 4.23 -0.72
N SER A 93 9.98 4.36 0.59
CA SER A 93 9.87 5.64 1.28
C SER A 93 11.14 5.89 2.09
N ALA A 94 11.87 6.94 1.72
CA ALA A 94 13.00 7.44 2.48
C ALA A 94 12.51 8.37 3.60
N PHE A 95 13.25 8.42 4.70
CA PHE A 95 13.02 9.39 5.77
C PHE A 95 13.65 10.71 5.32
N GLY A 96 12.90 11.81 5.43
CA GLY A 96 13.49 13.15 5.37
C GLY A 96 14.38 13.39 6.59
N ALA A 97 15.14 14.49 6.59
CA ALA A 97 16.09 14.86 7.65
C ALA A 97 15.51 14.92 9.08
N PHE A 98 14.17 14.92 9.21
CA PHE A 98 13.45 15.06 10.48
C PHE A 98 12.82 13.78 11.04
N GLY A 99 13.25 12.59 10.58
CA GLY A 99 13.01 11.32 11.29
C GLY A 99 11.57 11.05 11.75
N GLY A 100 10.71 10.54 10.87
CA GLY A 100 9.37 10.06 11.25
C GLY A 100 9.37 8.68 11.93
N GLY A 101 8.21 8.25 12.43
CA GLY A 101 8.01 6.88 12.94
C GLY A 101 7.74 5.87 11.83
N TYR A 102 8.14 4.60 12.01
CA TYR A 102 7.85 3.54 11.02
C TYR A 102 6.36 3.42 10.71
N GLY A 103 5.52 3.41 11.76
CA GLY A 103 4.08 3.22 11.63
C GLY A 103 3.43 4.27 10.71
N GLU A 104 3.83 5.54 10.83
CA GLU A 104 3.28 6.62 10.03
C GLU A 104 3.65 6.47 8.54
N LEU A 105 4.88 6.10 8.23
CA LEU A 105 5.32 5.90 6.84
C LEU A 105 4.72 4.65 6.22
N PHE A 106 4.58 3.57 6.99
CA PHE A 106 3.85 2.38 6.55
C PHE A 106 2.40 2.72 6.23
N GLN A 107 1.72 3.45 7.12
CA GLN A 107 0.33 3.88 6.90
C GLN A 107 0.21 4.81 5.70
N ARG A 108 1.08 5.81 5.57
CA ARG A 108 1.07 6.72 4.40
C ARG A 108 1.30 5.97 3.10
N THR A 109 2.26 5.05 3.07
CA THR A 109 2.56 4.25 1.88
C THR A 109 1.38 3.33 1.55
N ALA A 110 0.78 2.69 2.56
CA ALA A 110 -0.42 1.86 2.38
C ALA A 110 -1.62 2.67 1.84
N ARG A 111 -1.88 3.88 2.37
CA ARG A 111 -2.91 4.80 1.83
C ARG A 111 -2.65 5.14 0.36
N GLN A 112 -1.40 5.41 0.00
CA GLN A 112 -1.05 5.70 -1.40
C GLN A 112 -1.31 4.50 -2.31
N LEU A 113 -0.92 3.29 -1.89
CA LEU A 113 -1.20 2.05 -2.63
C LEU A 113 -2.71 1.84 -2.84
N GLY A 114 -3.52 2.02 -1.78
CA GLY A 114 -4.98 1.95 -1.89
C GLY A 114 -5.52 2.97 -2.89
N GLY A 115 -4.99 4.19 -2.84
CA GLY A 115 -5.36 5.23 -3.78
C GLY A 115 -4.95 4.96 -5.24
N ASP A 116 -3.85 4.25 -5.47
CA ASP A 116 -3.42 3.86 -6.82
C ASP A 116 -4.31 2.76 -7.37
N VAL A 117 -4.68 1.77 -6.54
CA VAL A 117 -5.66 0.74 -6.88
C VAL A 117 -7.02 1.37 -7.19
N ALA A 118 -7.47 2.36 -6.43
CA ALA A 118 -8.70 3.11 -6.76
C ALA A 118 -8.63 3.77 -8.15
N GLY A 119 -7.46 4.30 -8.51
CA GLY A 119 -7.21 4.85 -9.84
C GLY A 119 -7.34 3.80 -10.95
N LEU A 120 -6.83 2.59 -10.73
CA LEU A 120 -6.98 1.47 -11.66
C LEU A 120 -8.43 1.00 -11.78
N ILE A 121 -9.16 0.90 -10.66
CA ILE A 121 -10.58 0.53 -10.64
C ILE A 121 -11.41 1.55 -11.45
N SER A 122 -11.08 2.83 -11.34
CA SER A 122 -11.78 3.91 -12.04
C SER A 122 -11.61 3.89 -13.57
N ALA A 123 -10.78 2.98 -14.11
CA ALA A 123 -10.63 2.78 -15.55
C ALA A 123 -11.62 1.75 -16.13
N PHE A 124 -12.47 1.14 -15.30
CA PHE A 124 -13.48 0.14 -15.65
C PHE A 124 -14.88 0.60 -15.29
#